data_AF-A0A6M4P6W6-F1
#
_entry.id   AF-A0A6M4P6W6-F1
#
_cell.length_a   1.000
_cell.length_b   1.000
_cell.length_c   1.000
_cell.angle_alpha   90.00
_cell.angle_beta   90.00
_cell.angle_gamma   90.00
#
_symmetry.space_group_name_H-M   'P 1'
#
loop_
_entity.id
_entity.type
_entity.pdbx_description
1 polymer ?
#
loop_
_entity_poly.entity_id
_entity_poly.type
_entity_poly.pdbx_seq_one_letter_code
_entity_poly.pdbx_strand_id
1 'polypeptide(L)'
;MKTRHYTPEVKERAVRMLIEAANDYPSTWSAIQAIAPKIGCTPETLRSWHKKHIDQTIPASVQAQSQEQRIKELERECKELKQANEIIRKAAAFFAQAELDRTPW
;
A
#
# COMPACT_ATOMS: atom_id res chain seq x y z
N MET A 1 -26.28 25.79 4.96
CA MET A 1 -25.92 24.41 5.35
C MET A 1 -25.43 24.44 6.78
N LYS A 2 -26.07 23.71 7.71
CA LYS A 2 -25.72 23.72 9.13
C LYS A 2 -24.48 22.84 9.31
N THR A 3 -23.31 23.46 9.53
CA THR A 3 -22.08 22.73 9.85
C THR A 3 -22.28 22.04 11.20
N ARG A 4 -22.46 20.72 11.18
CA ARG A 4 -22.45 19.93 12.43
C ARG A 4 -21.06 20.04 13.01
N HIS A 5 -20.90 20.87 14.04
CA HIS A 5 -19.65 20.99 14.79
C HIS A 5 -19.53 19.79 15.72
N TYR A 6 -18.68 18.85 15.33
CA TYR A 6 -18.26 17.77 16.20
C TYR A 6 -17.12 18.28 17.08
N THR A 7 -17.26 18.08 18.40
CA THR A 7 -16.22 18.38 19.38
C THR A 7 -14.98 17.52 19.13
N PRO A 8 -13.78 17.98 19.49
CA PRO A 8 -12.55 17.19 19.33
C PRO A 8 -12.64 15.83 20.05
N GLU A 9 -13.27 15.78 21.22
CA GLU A 9 -13.47 14.54 21.99
C GLU A 9 -14.29 13.49 21.22
N VAL A 10 -15.34 13.91 20.51
CA VAL A 10 -16.15 12.99 19.68
C VAL A 10 -15.34 12.46 18.51
N LYS A 11 -14.49 13.30 17.90
CA LYS A 11 -13.61 12.88 16.80
C LYS A 11 -12.59 11.86 17.27
N GLU A 12 -11.92 12.12 18.38
CA GLU A 12 -10.89 11.23 18.92
C GLU A 12 -11.50 9.90 19.37
N ARG A 13 -12.63 9.94 20.06
CA ARG A 13 -13.38 8.73 20.44
C ARG A 13 -13.78 7.89 19.22
N ALA A 14 -14.27 8.53 18.16
CA ALA A 14 -14.68 7.83 16.95
C ALA A 14 -13.50 7.18 16.22
N VAL A 15 -12.36 7.85 16.17
CA VAL A 15 -11.13 7.31 15.58
C VAL A 15 -10.57 6.16 16.43
N ARG A 16 -10.55 6.30 17.76
CA ARG A 16 -10.11 5.22 18.67
C ARG A 16 -10.96 3.96 18.50
N MET A 17 -12.28 4.13 18.49
CA MET A 17 -13.21 3.02 18.27
C MET A 17 -13.01 2.35 16.90
N LEU A 18 -12.67 3.12 15.86
CA LEU A 18 -12.34 2.58 14.54
C LEU A 18 -11.06 1.75 14.55
N ILE A 19 -10.03 2.21 15.25
CA ILE A 19 -8.75 1.49 15.36
C ILE A 19 -8.94 0.19 16.14
N GLU A 20 -9.67 0.23 17.27
CA GLU A 20 -9.96 -0.95 18.08
C GLU A 20 -10.74 -2.01 17.28
N ALA A 21 -11.76 -1.57 16.54
CA ALA A 21 -12.58 -2.45 15.72
C ALA A 21 -11.93 -2.82 14.38
N ALA A 22 -10.80 -2.23 13.97
CA ALA A 22 -10.25 -2.44 12.63
C ALA A 22 -9.91 -3.91 12.34
N ASN A 23 -9.57 -4.68 13.37
CA ASN A 23 -9.21 -6.10 13.27
C ASN A 23 -10.42 -7.05 13.24
N ASP A 24 -11.60 -6.58 13.65
CA ASP A 24 -12.84 -7.38 13.67
C ASP A 24 -13.59 -7.37 12.32
N TYR A 25 -13.17 -6.52 11.39
CA TYR A 25 -13.81 -6.36 10.07
C TYR A 25 -12.83 -6.72 8.94
N PRO A 26 -13.35 -7.22 7.80
CA PRO A 26 -12.52 -7.59 6.66
C PRO A 26 -11.84 -6.38 5.97
N SER A 27 -12.27 -5.17 6.28
CA SER A 27 -11.73 -3.94 5.69
C SER A 27 -12.02 -2.73 6.58
N THR A 28 -11.12 -1.75 6.57
CA THR A 28 -11.31 -0.46 7.27
C THR A 28 -12.60 0.23 6.85
N TRP A 29 -12.98 0.14 5.57
CA TRP A 29 -14.24 0.71 5.09
C TRP A 29 -15.48 0.06 5.70
N SER A 30 -15.44 -1.26 5.91
CA SER A 30 -16.53 -1.99 6.56
C SER A 30 -16.66 -1.59 8.03
N ALA A 31 -15.54 -1.46 8.74
CA ALA A 31 -15.53 -0.91 10.10
C ALA A 31 -16.06 0.53 10.17
N ILE A 32 -15.67 1.39 9.22
CA ILE A 32 -16.17 2.78 9.12
C ILE A 32 -17.70 2.80 8.94
N GLN A 33 -18.24 1.97 8.05
CA GLN A 33 -19.69 1.88 7.82
C GLN A 33 -20.43 1.39 9.07
N ALA A 34 -19.85 0.47 9.84
CA ALA A 34 -20.45 -0.04 11.08
C ALA A 34 -20.39 0.96 12.25
N ILE A 35 -19.37 1.83 12.29
CA ILE A 35 -19.11 2.74 13.42
C ILE A 35 -19.72 4.12 13.22
N ALA A 36 -19.74 4.63 11.98
CA ALA A 36 -20.33 5.93 11.64
C ALA A 36 -21.76 6.14 12.21
N PRO A 37 -22.71 5.18 12.08
CA PRO A 37 -24.04 5.34 12.67
C PRO A 37 -24.02 5.35 14.21
N LYS A 38 -23.08 4.66 14.86
CA LYS A 38 -22.96 4.63 16.34
C LYS A 38 -22.55 5.99 16.92
N ILE A 39 -21.82 6.78 16.15
CA ILE A 39 -21.37 8.14 16.52
C ILE A 39 -22.35 9.21 16.03
N GLY A 40 -23.25 8.87 15.10
CA GLY A 40 -24.17 9.81 14.47
C GLY A 40 -23.52 10.68 13.40
N CYS A 41 -22.41 10.22 12.81
CA CYS A 41 -21.71 10.89 11.72
C CYS A 41 -21.84 10.12 10.40
N THR A 42 -21.48 10.76 9.29
CA THR A 42 -21.44 10.06 8.00
C THR A 42 -20.15 9.24 7.88
N PRO A 43 -20.17 8.10 7.14
CA PRO A 43 -18.98 7.30 6.89
C PRO A 43 -17.81 8.10 6.32
N GLU A 44 -18.09 9.05 5.43
CA GLU A 44 -17.07 9.94 4.85
C GLU A 44 -16.43 10.88 5.88
N THR A 45 -17.22 11.34 6.85
CA THR A 45 -16.71 12.19 7.94
C THR A 45 -15.71 11.41 8.80
N LEU A 46 -16.07 10.18 9.18
CA LEU A 46 -15.19 9.31 9.96
C LEU A 46 -13.93 8.93 9.19
N ARG A 47 -14.04 8.67 7.89
CA ARG A 47 -12.88 8.44 6.99
C ARG A 47 -11.93 9.64 6.98
N SER A 48 -12.47 10.86 6.89
CA SER A 48 -11.67 12.09 6.89
C SER A 48 -10.90 12.27 8.21
N TRP A 49 -11.53 11.97 9.34
CA TRP A 49 -10.87 12.03 10.65
C TRP A 49 -9.78 10.96 10.80
N HIS A 50 -10.06 9.73 10.38
CA HIS A 50 -9.08 8.65 10.41
C HIS A 50 -7.86 8.97 9.54
N LYS A 51 -8.07 9.52 8.33
CA LYS A 51 -6.96 9.96 7.47
C LYS A 51 -6.09 11.01 8.16
N LYS A 52 -6.70 12.07 8.70
CA LYS A 52 -5.98 13.12 9.44
C LYS A 52 -5.22 12.56 10.65
N HIS A 53 -5.78 11.59 11.34
CA HIS A 53 -5.11 10.94 12.46
C HIS A 53 -3.87 10.16 11.98
N ILE A 54 -3.98 9.38 10.90
CA ILE A 54 -2.84 8.69 10.31
C ILE A 54 -1.73 9.68 9.92
N ASP A 55 -2.08 10.75 9.20
CA ASP A 55 -1.14 11.81 8.79
C ASP A 55 -0.44 12.49 10.00
N GLN A 56 -1.10 12.55 11.16
CA GLN A 56 -0.52 13.10 12.40
C GLN A 56 0.35 12.08 13.16
N THR A 57 -0.08 10.82 13.19
CA THR A 57 0.61 9.74 13.93
C THR A 57 1.81 9.17 13.19
N ILE A 58 1.77 9.16 11.85
CA ILE A 58 2.86 8.74 10.99
C ILE A 58 3.35 10.01 10.30
N PRO A 59 4.35 10.72 10.84
CA PRO A 59 4.93 11.83 10.12
C PRO A 59 5.42 11.32 8.77
N ALA A 60 5.08 12.04 7.70
CA ALA A 60 5.38 11.65 6.33
C ALA A 60 6.87 11.29 6.10
N SER A 61 7.78 11.78 6.95
CA SER A 61 9.19 11.40 6.96
C SER A 61 9.45 9.92 7.24
N VAL A 62 8.74 9.30 8.20
CA VAL A 62 8.92 7.89 8.58
C VAL A 62 8.35 6.97 7.51
N GLN A 63 7.23 7.38 6.89
CA GLN A 63 6.61 6.64 5.79
C GLN A 63 7.45 6.73 4.51
N ALA A 64 8.01 7.91 4.20
CA ALA A 64 8.92 8.10 3.08
C ALA A 64 10.21 7.28 3.23
N GLN A 65 10.85 7.32 4.42
CA GLN A 65 12.06 6.54 4.68
C GLN A 65 11.86 5.03 4.49
N SER A 66 10.74 4.47 4.97
CA SER A 66 10.43 3.06 4.79
C SER A 66 10.10 2.70 3.33
N GLN A 67 9.42 3.59 2.61
CA GLN A 67 9.11 3.38 1.19
C GLN A 67 10.36 3.48 0.31
N GLU A 68 11.23 4.46 0.52
CA GLU A 68 12.49 4.63 -0.22
C GLU A 68 13.41 3.40 -0.07
N GLN A 69 13.52 2.86 1.15
CA GLN A 69 14.27 1.63 1.40
C GLN A 69 13.72 0.45 0.61
N ARG A 70 12.39 0.29 0.59
CA ARG A 70 11.71 -0.79 -0.13
C ARG A 70 11.79 -0.64 -1.65
N ILE A 71 11.70 0.59 -2.16
CA ILE A 71 11.88 0.89 -3.57
C ILE A 71 13.30 0.53 -3.99
N LYS A 72 14.31 0.95 -3.22
CA LYS A 72 15.72 0.66 -3.53
C LYS A 72 16.03 -0.84 -3.55
N GLU A 73 15.43 -1.61 -2.62
CA GLU A 73 15.56 -3.06 -2.61
C GLU A 73 14.91 -3.70 -3.84
N LEU A 74 13.69 -3.30 -4.17
CA LEU A 74 12.98 -3.76 -5.37
C LEU A 74 13.70 -3.39 -6.67
N GLU A 75 14.27 -2.19 -6.76
CA GLU A 75 15.05 -1.75 -7.92
C GLU A 75 16.32 -2.59 -8.09
N ARG A 76 16.99 -2.95 -6.99
CA ARG A 76 18.14 -3.85 -7.01
C ARG A 76 17.74 -5.23 -7.52
N GLU A 77 16.68 -5.80 -6.98
CA GLU A 77 16.16 -7.11 -7.41
C GLU A 77 15.78 -7.09 -8.89
N CYS A 78 15.09 -6.04 -9.35
CA CYS A 78 14.74 -5.88 -10.76
C CYS A 78 15.97 -5.78 -11.68
N LYS A 79 17.06 -5.15 -11.22
CA LYS A 79 18.30 -5.06 -11.99
C LYS A 79 18.98 -6.43 -12.09
N GLU A 80 19.07 -7.17 -10.99
CA GLU A 80 19.65 -8.52 -10.98
C GLU A 80 18.84 -9.49 -11.86
N LEU A 81 17.50 -9.44 -11.77
CA LEU A 81 16.61 -10.24 -12.62
C LEU A 81 16.73 -9.89 -14.11
N LYS A 82 16.90 -8.61 -14.46
CA LYS A 82 17.14 -8.19 -15.85
C LYS A 82 18.47 -8.69 -16.38
N GLN A 83 19.52 -8.62 -15.56
CA GLN A 83 20.85 -9.10 -15.92
C GLN A 83 20.86 -10.63 -16.11
N ALA A 84 20.21 -11.38 -15.22
CA ALA A 84 20.04 -12.82 -15.37
C ALA A 84 19.28 -13.18 -16.66
N ASN A 85 18.18 -12.47 -16.94
CA ASN A 85 17.43 -12.66 -18.19
C ASN A 85 18.26 -12.35 -19.43
N GLU A 86 19.13 -11.34 -19.38
CA GLU A 86 19.99 -11.02 -20.52
C GLU A 86 21.02 -12.14 -20.78
N ILE A 87 21.62 -12.70 -19.73
CA ILE A 87 22.54 -13.84 -19.84
C ILE A 87 21.81 -15.04 -20.44
N ILE A 88 20.62 -15.36 -19.94
CA ILE A 88 19.81 -16.47 -20.46
C ILE A 88 19.46 -16.25 -21.93
N ARG A 89 19.06 -15.04 -22.33
CA ARG A 89 18.77 -14.72 -23.73
C ARG A 89 20.00 -14.83 -24.62
N LYS A 90 21.15 -14.35 -24.17
CA LYS A 90 22.42 -14.46 -24.91
C LYS A 90 22.85 -15.92 -25.05
N ALA A 91 22.71 -16.71 -23.98
CA ALA A 91 22.97 -18.15 -24.01
C ALA A 91 22.01 -18.86 -24.98
N ALA A 92 20.71 -18.58 -24.91
CA ALA A 92 19.72 -19.14 -25.81
C ALA A 92 20.01 -18.78 -27.29
N ALA A 93 20.39 -17.54 -27.57
CA ALA A 93 20.80 -17.12 -28.91
C ALA A 93 22.07 -17.82 -29.39
N PHE A 94 23.06 -18.02 -28.50
CA PHE A 94 24.29 -18.74 -28.80
C PHE A 94 24.01 -20.22 -29.11
N PHE A 95 23.18 -20.88 -28.31
CA PHE A 95 22.79 -22.28 -28.54
C PHE A 95 21.97 -22.44 -29.82
N ALA A 96 21.02 -21.53 -30.09
CA ALA A 96 20.25 -21.53 -31.34
C ALA A 96 21.15 -21.35 -32.57
N GLN A 97 22.15 -20.47 -32.53
CA GLN A 97 23.11 -20.30 -33.61
C GLN A 97 23.98 -21.56 -33.81
N ALA A 98 24.45 -22.17 -32.72
CA ALA A 98 25.25 -23.39 -32.76
C ALA A 98 24.45 -24.63 -33.26
N GLU A 99 23.12 -24.66 -33.08
CA GLU A 99 22.25 -25.67 -33.70
C GLU A 99 22.06 -25.44 -35.20
N LEU A 100 22.01 -24.19 -35.66
CA LEU A 100 21.91 -23.86 -37.10
C LEU A 100 23.20 -24.17 -37.85
N ASP A 101 24.37 -23.90 -37.24
CA ASP A 101 25.69 -24.26 -37.78
C ASP A 101 25.94 -25.79 -37.76
N ARG A 102 25.17 -26.54 -36.96
CA ARG A 102 25.07 -28.00 -37.02
C ARG A 102 23.92 -28.43 -37.92
N THR A 103 23.81 -27.90 -39.13
CA THR A 103 23.01 -28.59 -40.15
C THR A 103 23.88 -29.66 -40.82
N PRO A 104 23.50 -30.94 -40.67
CA PRO A 104 24.23 -32.07 -41.25
C PRO A 104 23.89 -32.20 -42.75
N TRP A 105 24.90 -32.59 -43.53
CA TRP A 105 24.89 -33.16 -44.89
C TRP A 105 23.82 -32.68 -45.90
#